data_AF-H3HE34-F1
#
_entry.id   AF-H3HE34-F1
#
_cell.length_a   1.000
_cell.length_b   1.000
_cell.length_c   1.000
_cell.angle_alpha   90.00
_cell.angle_beta   90.00
_cell.angle_gamma   90.00
#
_symmetry.space_group_name_H-M   'P 1'
#
loop_
_entity.id
_entity.type
_entity.pdbx_description
1 polymer ?
#
loop_
_entity_poly.entity_id
_entity_poly.type
_entity_poly.pdbx_seq_one_letter_code
_entity_poly.pdbx_strand_id
1 'polypeptide(L)'
;MVKCSFFLSFAVCAIVGTSSLAEAVDSGSALNDTSASGAGDAGVTTDVITDTSASTAAVITTSASGSTDVAGVTTDTSASSTADVTTTSTSDASDADGVTTDTSASSTADVTTTSTSDASDVDGVTTDTSASSTADVTTTSASDASDADGVTTDTGASSTADVTTTSASGASNVADVTTVSSASAAVDASAPVVGNAAPTDAPTPTVASSTSVATVRTGPTPIGGQVTVVPGYANCGGVGFDYTVYMPEETSTSEFTRLTCEAGYRCQDVESSDFFQCKEWPSRDPVAFYGQCGGGNYDGQTFCAPGAVCKYISASFSQCLPTY
;
A
#
# COMPACT_ATOMS: atom_id res chain seq x y z
N MET A 1 24.32 -66.19 -10.44
CA MET A 1 24.64 -64.82 -10.91
C MET A 1 24.24 -63.89 -9.78
N VAL A 2 25.07 -63.82 -8.74
CA VAL A 2 26.11 -62.81 -8.47
C VAL A 2 25.51 -61.45 -8.10
N LYS A 3 25.62 -61.15 -6.79
CA LYS A 3 25.49 -59.87 -6.10
C LYS A 3 26.26 -58.75 -6.80
N CYS A 4 25.77 -57.52 -6.71
CA CYS A 4 26.61 -56.37 -6.39
C CYS A 4 25.79 -55.23 -5.79
N SER A 5 25.79 -55.15 -4.46
CA SER A 5 25.53 -53.93 -3.71
C SER A 5 26.74 -53.01 -3.88
N PHE A 6 26.51 -51.76 -4.26
CA PHE A 6 27.48 -50.68 -4.09
C PHE A 6 26.79 -49.57 -3.29
N PHE A 7 27.15 -49.48 -2.02
CA PHE A 7 26.98 -48.28 -1.21
C PHE A 7 28.00 -47.26 -1.73
N LEU A 8 27.53 -46.19 -2.36
CA LEU A 8 28.35 -45.01 -2.60
C LEU A 8 28.05 -44.02 -1.48
N SER A 9 28.94 -44.01 -0.50
CA SER A 9 29.02 -42.99 0.53
C SER A 9 29.56 -41.72 -0.14
N PHE A 10 28.68 -40.77 -0.42
CA PHE A 10 29.11 -39.38 -0.57
C PHE A 10 29.12 -38.77 0.83
N ALA A 11 30.34 -38.53 1.30
CA ALA A 11 30.59 -37.60 2.38
C ALA A 11 30.12 -36.22 1.91
N VAL A 12 28.94 -35.81 2.37
CA VAL A 12 28.49 -34.42 2.31
C VAL A 12 29.31 -33.67 3.34
N CYS A 13 30.38 -33.03 2.88
CA CYS A 13 31.05 -31.99 3.65
C CYS A 13 30.19 -30.73 3.51
N ALA A 14 29.86 -30.16 4.67
CA ALA A 14 28.88 -29.11 4.88
C ALA A 14 29.16 -27.82 4.10
N ILE A 15 28.12 -27.29 3.47
CA ILE A 15 27.54 -25.97 3.74
C ILE A 15 26.03 -26.18 3.62
N VAL A 16 25.32 -26.30 4.75
CA VAL A 16 23.86 -26.44 4.76
C VAL A 16 23.30 -25.02 4.73
N GLY A 17 23.01 -24.50 3.54
CA GLY A 17 21.96 -23.49 3.40
C GLY A 17 20.64 -24.22 3.56
N THR A 18 19.85 -23.88 4.57
CA THR A 18 18.51 -24.42 4.76
C THR A 18 17.55 -23.74 3.78
N SER A 19 17.56 -24.16 2.52
CA SER A 19 16.50 -23.79 1.57
C SER A 19 15.25 -24.61 1.92
N SER A 20 14.25 -24.00 2.53
CA SER A 20 12.93 -24.61 2.70
C SER A 20 12.12 -24.45 1.41
N LEU A 21 12.39 -25.29 0.41
CA LEU A 21 11.60 -25.36 -0.82
C LEU A 21 10.33 -26.17 -0.54
N ALA A 22 9.18 -25.50 -0.44
CA ALA A 22 7.87 -26.14 -0.39
C ALA A 22 7.26 -26.11 -1.80
N GLU A 23 7.43 -27.19 -2.57
CA GLU A 23 6.70 -27.35 -3.85
C GLU A 23 5.41 -28.14 -3.61
N ALA A 24 4.26 -27.48 -3.75
CA ALA A 24 2.94 -28.12 -3.71
C ALA A 24 2.26 -28.01 -5.09
N VAL A 25 2.48 -29.01 -5.95
CA VAL A 25 1.70 -29.19 -7.19
C VAL A 25 0.51 -30.10 -6.86
N ASP A 26 -0.62 -29.51 -6.46
CA ASP A 26 -1.88 -30.25 -6.28
C ASP A 26 -3.00 -29.69 -7.15
N SER A 27 -3.83 -30.57 -7.70
CA SER A 27 -4.97 -30.22 -8.56
C SER A 27 -6.21 -29.79 -7.77
N GLY A 28 -6.01 -29.29 -6.54
CA GLY A 28 -7.02 -28.85 -5.58
C GLY A 28 -6.52 -27.66 -4.78
N SER A 29 -7.39 -27.06 -3.96
CA SER A 29 -7.09 -25.84 -3.20
C SER A 29 -5.81 -25.98 -2.37
N ALA A 30 -4.81 -25.15 -2.65
CA ALA A 30 -3.53 -25.16 -1.94
C ALA A 30 -3.51 -24.02 -0.92
N LEU A 31 -3.18 -24.36 0.34
CA LEU A 31 -2.90 -23.42 1.43
C LEU A 31 -1.46 -23.62 1.87
N ASN A 32 -0.63 -22.58 1.77
CA ASN A 32 0.77 -22.65 2.19
C ASN A 32 1.16 -21.53 3.18
N ASP A 33 2.08 -21.87 4.08
CA ASP A 33 2.71 -20.96 5.05
C ASP A 33 4.20 -21.35 5.17
N THR A 34 5.08 -20.42 4.79
CA THR A 34 6.54 -20.62 4.83
C THR A 34 7.17 -19.52 5.66
N SER A 35 7.79 -19.89 6.78
CA SER A 35 8.44 -18.94 7.67
C SER A 35 9.86 -19.40 8.00
N ALA A 36 10.85 -18.53 7.84
CA ALA A 36 12.22 -18.74 8.31
C ALA A 36 12.54 -17.76 9.44
N SER A 37 13.12 -18.28 10.53
CA SER A 37 13.68 -17.47 11.61
C SER A 37 15.08 -17.96 11.93
N GLY A 38 16.04 -17.05 11.90
CA GLY A 38 17.44 -17.31 12.23
C GLY A 38 17.87 -16.46 13.41
N ALA A 39 18.78 -16.96 14.24
CA ALA A 39 19.47 -16.15 15.25
C ALA A 39 20.96 -16.44 15.10
N GLY A 40 21.64 -15.60 14.33
CA GLY A 40 23.10 -15.54 14.25
C GLY A 40 23.82 -16.80 13.77
N ASP A 41 24.24 -16.80 12.51
CA ASP A 41 25.56 -17.30 12.13
C ASP A 41 25.99 -16.58 10.84
N ALA A 42 27.18 -15.98 10.87
CA ALA A 42 27.69 -15.19 9.76
C ALA A 42 27.99 -16.11 8.57
N GLY A 43 27.11 -16.12 7.57
CA GLY A 43 27.31 -16.82 6.30
C GLY A 43 26.18 -17.75 5.84
N VAL A 44 24.99 -17.72 6.43
CA VAL A 44 23.81 -18.45 5.92
C VAL A 44 22.88 -17.49 5.18
N THR A 45 23.10 -17.31 3.88
CA THR A 45 22.12 -16.71 2.98
C THR A 45 20.89 -17.61 2.93
N THR A 46 19.79 -17.17 3.53
CA THR A 46 18.52 -17.91 3.51
C THR A 46 17.61 -17.30 2.46
N ASP A 47 17.18 -18.11 1.51
CA ASP A 47 16.15 -17.75 0.54
C ASP A 47 14.83 -18.36 1.02
N VAL A 48 13.79 -17.53 1.13
CA VAL A 48 12.46 -17.97 1.56
C VAL A 48 11.53 -17.88 0.37
N ILE A 49 11.39 -19.00 -0.34
CA ILE A 49 10.55 -19.10 -1.53
C ILE A 49 9.30 -19.91 -1.21
N THR A 50 8.15 -19.33 -1.55
CA THR A 50 6.87 -20.03 -1.66
C THR A 50 6.39 -19.97 -3.11
N ASP A 51 6.21 -21.13 -3.75
CA ASP A 51 5.57 -21.24 -5.07
C ASP A 51 4.31 -22.10 -4.92
N THR A 52 3.16 -21.57 -5.31
CA THR A 52 1.88 -22.27 -5.23
C THR A 52 1.08 -22.14 -6.52
N SER A 53 0.72 -23.29 -7.11
CA SER A 53 -0.10 -23.37 -8.32
C SER A 53 -1.29 -24.30 -8.12
N ALA A 54 -2.53 -23.77 -8.22
CA ALA A 54 -3.76 -24.56 -7.98
C ALA A 54 -4.97 -24.03 -8.76
N SER A 55 -6.14 -24.69 -8.63
CA SER A 55 -7.39 -24.09 -9.13
C SER A 55 -7.78 -22.86 -8.33
N THR A 56 -7.60 -22.95 -7.01
CA THR A 56 -7.68 -21.88 -6.03
C THR A 56 -6.40 -21.96 -5.20
N ALA A 57 -5.59 -20.92 -5.23
CA ALA A 57 -4.33 -20.87 -4.48
C ALA A 57 -4.45 -19.80 -3.40
N ALA A 58 -4.02 -20.12 -2.19
CA ALA A 58 -3.95 -19.15 -1.11
C ALA A 58 -2.65 -19.32 -0.32
N VAL A 59 -1.85 -18.27 -0.27
CA VAL A 59 -0.66 -18.21 0.59
C VAL A 59 -0.97 -17.26 1.73
N ILE A 60 -0.92 -17.79 2.96
CA ILE A 60 -1.24 -16.99 4.14
C ILE A 60 -0.02 -16.13 4.49
N THR A 61 1.14 -16.75 4.61
CA THR A 61 2.35 -16.04 5.01
C THR A 61 3.58 -16.64 4.34
N THR A 62 4.41 -15.77 3.78
CA THR A 62 5.82 -16.05 3.50
C THR A 62 6.64 -15.01 4.25
N SER A 63 7.53 -15.43 5.16
CA SER A 63 8.29 -14.44 5.95
C SER A 63 9.69 -14.89 6.37
N ALA A 64 10.61 -13.94 6.44
CA ALA A 64 11.92 -14.10 7.06
C ALA A 64 12.13 -13.07 8.17
N SER A 65 12.62 -13.50 9.33
CA SER A 65 12.88 -12.59 10.46
C SER A 65 14.17 -12.94 11.23
N GLY A 66 14.92 -11.91 11.63
CA GLY A 66 16.11 -12.03 12.48
C GLY A 66 17.37 -12.62 11.81
N SER A 67 17.39 -12.73 10.47
CA SER A 67 18.54 -13.22 9.72
C SER A 67 19.54 -12.09 9.43
N THR A 68 20.83 -12.39 9.42
CA THR A 68 21.83 -11.38 8.99
C THR A 68 21.79 -11.20 7.48
N ASP A 69 21.71 -12.29 6.71
CA ASP A 69 21.66 -12.25 5.25
C ASP A 69 20.43 -13.03 4.75
N VAL A 70 19.57 -12.36 3.98
CA VAL A 70 18.41 -12.94 3.30
C VAL A 70 18.60 -12.72 1.80
N ALA A 71 18.81 -13.79 1.04
CA ALA A 71 18.99 -13.68 -0.41
C ALA A 71 17.68 -13.32 -1.16
N GLY A 72 16.58 -13.19 -0.42
CA GLY A 72 15.27 -12.84 -0.94
C GLY A 72 14.16 -13.48 -0.12
N VAL A 73 13.00 -12.83 -0.13
CA VAL A 73 11.73 -13.45 0.26
C VAL A 73 10.78 -13.32 -0.92
N THR A 74 10.42 -14.46 -1.52
CA THR A 74 9.64 -14.48 -2.75
C THR A 74 8.40 -15.34 -2.58
N THR A 75 7.24 -14.81 -2.96
CA THR A 75 6.00 -15.58 -3.07
C THR A 75 5.50 -15.51 -4.51
N ASP A 76 5.44 -16.64 -5.20
CA ASP A 76 4.77 -16.81 -6.49
C ASP A 76 3.49 -17.61 -6.28
N THR A 77 2.35 -17.04 -6.67
CA THR A 77 1.05 -17.69 -6.54
C THR A 77 0.27 -17.58 -7.83
N SER A 78 -0.01 -18.73 -8.44
CA SER A 78 -0.76 -18.82 -9.70
C SER A 78 -2.03 -19.66 -9.53
N ALA A 79 -3.18 -19.16 -10.02
CA ALA A 79 -4.43 -19.90 -9.96
C ALA A 79 -5.31 -19.85 -11.21
N SER A 80 -6.00 -20.96 -11.48
CA SER A 80 -6.99 -21.02 -12.57
C SER A 80 -8.32 -20.34 -12.25
N SER A 81 -8.51 -19.80 -11.05
CA SER A 81 -9.65 -18.93 -10.71
C SER A 81 -9.24 -17.84 -9.74
N THR A 82 -8.79 -18.20 -8.54
CA THR A 82 -8.59 -17.27 -7.43
C THR A 82 -7.22 -17.50 -6.80
N ALA A 83 -6.38 -16.47 -6.76
CA ALA A 83 -5.06 -16.50 -6.15
C ALA A 83 -4.98 -15.40 -5.10
N ASP A 84 -4.80 -15.79 -3.83
CA ASP A 84 -4.76 -14.84 -2.73
C ASP A 84 -3.44 -14.95 -1.96
N VAL A 85 -2.77 -13.84 -1.74
CA VAL A 85 -1.60 -13.75 -0.86
C VAL A 85 -1.91 -12.77 0.26
N THR A 86 -1.88 -13.25 1.50
CA THR A 86 -2.13 -12.36 2.65
C THR A 86 -0.87 -11.59 3.02
N THR A 87 0.27 -12.26 3.19
CA THR A 87 1.50 -11.58 3.64
C THR A 87 2.77 -12.17 3.01
N THR A 88 3.59 -11.31 2.42
CA THR A 88 5.01 -11.58 2.15
C THR A 88 5.83 -10.54 2.88
N SER A 89 6.75 -10.93 3.77
CA SER A 89 7.48 -9.92 4.56
C SER A 89 8.89 -10.31 5.01
N THR A 90 9.74 -9.31 5.20
CA THR A 90 11.02 -9.42 5.91
C THR A 90 11.07 -8.46 7.08
N SER A 91 11.67 -8.88 8.20
CA SER A 91 11.99 -7.99 9.31
C SER A 91 13.37 -8.27 9.91
N ASP A 92 13.99 -7.22 10.45
CA ASP A 92 15.26 -7.31 11.19
C ASP A 92 16.40 -7.99 10.39
N ALA A 93 16.47 -7.70 9.09
CA ALA A 93 17.49 -8.22 8.18
C ALA A 93 18.67 -7.25 8.05
N SER A 94 19.91 -7.72 8.03
CA SER A 94 21.03 -6.81 7.71
C SER A 94 21.02 -6.53 6.21
N ASP A 95 21.10 -7.59 5.40
CA ASP A 95 21.06 -7.51 3.95
C ASP A 95 19.92 -8.37 3.40
N ALA A 96 19.06 -7.79 2.57
CA ALA A 96 17.97 -8.48 1.88
C ALA A 96 18.00 -8.18 0.37
N ASP A 97 18.25 -9.18 -0.47
CA ASP A 97 18.26 -9.00 -1.95
C ASP A 97 16.84 -8.75 -2.53
N GLY A 98 15.84 -8.56 -1.66
CA GLY A 98 14.51 -8.05 -2.03
C GLY A 98 13.35 -8.85 -1.43
N VAL A 99 12.17 -8.21 -1.42
CA VAL A 99 10.90 -8.85 -1.07
C VAL A 99 9.99 -8.79 -2.28
N THR A 100 9.62 -9.95 -2.81
CA THR A 100 8.84 -10.04 -4.05
C THR A 100 7.58 -10.87 -3.87
N THR A 101 6.46 -10.37 -4.39
CA THR A 101 5.20 -11.11 -4.48
C THR A 101 4.70 -11.04 -5.91
N ASP A 102 4.55 -12.18 -6.58
CA ASP A 102 3.86 -12.32 -7.87
C ASP A 102 2.58 -13.12 -7.63
N THR A 103 1.44 -12.56 -8.03
CA THR A 103 0.15 -13.23 -7.88
C THR A 103 -0.68 -13.10 -9.15
N SER A 104 -0.99 -14.25 -9.75
CA SER A 104 -1.66 -14.32 -11.04
C SER A 104 -2.88 -15.24 -11.01
N ALA A 105 -4.02 -14.75 -11.52
CA ALA A 105 -5.24 -15.57 -11.58
C ALA A 105 -6.11 -15.35 -12.82
N SER A 106 -6.88 -16.37 -13.19
CA SER A 106 -7.83 -16.21 -14.30
C SER A 106 -9.09 -15.43 -13.93
N SER A 107 -9.38 -15.14 -12.66
CA SER A 107 -10.49 -14.27 -12.28
C SER A 107 -10.09 -13.24 -11.22
N THR A 108 -9.71 -13.66 -10.02
CA THR A 108 -9.40 -12.74 -8.92
C THR A 108 -7.99 -13.01 -8.40
N ALA A 109 -7.17 -11.97 -8.31
CA ALA A 109 -5.83 -12.05 -7.75
C ALA A 109 -5.66 -10.96 -6.70
N ASP A 110 -5.50 -11.32 -5.44
CA ASP A 110 -5.48 -10.35 -4.36
C ASP A 110 -4.20 -10.48 -3.52
N VAL A 111 -3.54 -9.36 -3.24
CA VAL A 111 -2.39 -9.28 -2.34
C VAL A 111 -2.72 -8.29 -1.22
N THR A 112 -2.70 -8.76 0.03
CA THR A 112 -2.95 -7.87 1.16
C THR A 112 -1.69 -7.09 1.54
N THR A 113 -0.56 -7.76 1.76
CA THR A 113 0.67 -7.09 2.22
C THR A 113 1.94 -7.67 1.61
N THR A 114 2.76 -6.82 1.02
CA THR A 114 4.19 -7.07 0.76
C THR A 114 4.98 -6.02 1.52
N SER A 115 5.89 -6.40 2.42
CA SER A 115 6.60 -5.40 3.23
C SER A 115 7.99 -5.80 3.68
N THR A 116 8.85 -4.81 3.86
CA THR A 116 10.10 -4.93 4.62
C THR A 116 10.11 -3.91 5.75
N SER A 117 10.65 -4.29 6.92
CA SER A 117 10.85 -3.41 8.07
C SER A 117 12.20 -3.65 8.73
N ASP A 118 12.85 -2.58 9.21
CA ASP A 118 14.10 -2.66 9.99
C ASP A 118 15.22 -3.42 9.25
N ALA A 119 15.34 -3.19 7.94
CA ALA A 119 16.37 -3.77 7.09
C ALA A 119 17.49 -2.77 6.80
N SER A 120 18.76 -3.18 6.74
CA SER A 120 19.82 -2.21 6.41
C SER A 120 19.85 -1.98 4.91
N ASP A 121 20.04 -3.04 4.12
CA ASP A 121 20.14 -2.96 2.66
C ASP A 121 19.05 -3.81 2.00
N VAL A 122 18.23 -3.21 1.12
CA VAL A 122 17.13 -3.89 0.43
C VAL A 122 17.14 -3.59 -1.08
N ASP A 123 17.41 -4.58 -1.93
CA ASP A 123 17.43 -4.39 -3.40
C ASP A 123 16.03 -4.07 -3.99
N GLY A 124 14.97 -4.20 -3.19
CA GLY A 124 13.66 -3.63 -3.48
C GLY A 124 12.51 -4.36 -2.82
N VAL A 125 11.34 -3.74 -2.86
CA VAL A 125 10.07 -4.36 -2.46
C VAL A 125 9.12 -4.29 -3.65
N THR A 126 8.80 -5.43 -4.23
CA THR A 126 8.02 -5.50 -5.47
C THR A 126 6.78 -6.35 -5.31
N THR A 127 5.64 -5.84 -5.76
CA THR A 127 4.38 -6.60 -5.86
C THR A 127 3.89 -6.52 -7.30
N ASP A 128 3.69 -7.66 -7.95
CA ASP A 128 2.99 -7.79 -9.24
C ASP A 128 1.72 -8.63 -9.03
N THR A 129 0.58 -8.06 -9.37
CA THR A 129 -0.71 -8.74 -9.23
C THR A 129 -1.51 -8.63 -10.51
N SER A 130 -1.85 -9.76 -11.11
CA SER A 130 -2.49 -9.81 -12.42
C SER A 130 -3.71 -10.73 -12.44
N ALA A 131 -4.84 -10.24 -12.95
CA ALA A 131 -6.06 -11.04 -13.09
C ALA A 131 -6.88 -10.74 -14.33
N SER A 132 -7.76 -11.67 -14.73
CA SER A 132 -8.69 -11.37 -15.83
C SER A 132 -9.88 -10.51 -15.40
N SER A 133 -10.28 -10.49 -14.12
CA SER A 133 -11.37 -9.61 -13.65
C SER A 133 -10.91 -8.60 -12.59
N THR A 134 -10.52 -9.06 -11.41
CA THR A 134 -10.20 -8.18 -10.28
C THR A 134 -8.78 -8.47 -9.83
N ALA A 135 -7.95 -7.43 -9.73
CA ALA A 135 -6.61 -7.55 -9.19
C ALA A 135 -6.40 -6.45 -8.16
N ASP A 136 -6.27 -6.81 -6.89
CA ASP A 136 -6.22 -5.81 -5.82
C ASP A 136 -4.94 -5.97 -4.99
N VAL A 137 -4.29 -4.85 -4.70
CA VAL A 137 -3.15 -4.77 -3.77
C VAL A 137 -3.48 -3.81 -2.65
N THR A 138 -3.47 -4.27 -1.40
CA THR A 138 -3.73 -3.38 -0.27
C THR A 138 -2.46 -2.60 0.10
N THR A 139 -1.33 -3.26 0.35
CA THR A 139 -0.12 -2.57 0.81
C THR A 139 1.16 -3.15 0.23
N THR A 140 2.01 -2.27 -0.32
CA THR A 140 3.42 -2.55 -0.59
C THR A 140 4.27 -1.51 0.15
N SER A 141 5.13 -1.91 1.07
CA SER A 141 5.86 -0.93 1.91
C SER A 141 7.30 -1.31 2.22
N ALA A 142 8.19 -0.30 2.23
CA ALA A 142 9.49 -0.40 2.87
C ALA A 142 9.59 0.59 4.04
N SER A 143 9.83 0.07 5.24
CA SER A 143 9.90 0.88 6.46
C SER A 143 11.27 0.75 7.11
N ASP A 144 11.88 1.87 7.48
CA ASP A 144 13.16 1.91 8.18
C ASP A 144 14.28 1.12 7.47
N ALA A 145 14.20 1.08 6.13
CA ALA A 145 15.18 0.44 5.25
C ALA A 145 16.29 1.42 4.87
N SER A 146 17.57 1.16 5.20
CA SER A 146 18.60 2.20 5.00
C SER A 146 18.86 2.49 3.51
N ASP A 147 18.93 1.45 2.69
CA ASP A 147 19.15 1.55 1.24
C ASP A 147 18.15 0.66 0.48
N ALA A 148 17.02 1.25 0.08
CA ALA A 148 16.00 0.55 -0.72
C ALA A 148 16.10 0.96 -2.20
N ASP A 149 16.50 0.05 -3.07
CA ASP A 149 16.65 0.33 -4.51
C ASP A 149 15.31 0.69 -5.18
N GLY A 150 14.18 0.25 -4.61
CA GLY A 150 12.87 0.77 -4.97
C GLY A 150 11.71 0.06 -4.30
N VAL A 151 10.55 0.71 -4.29
CA VAL A 151 9.27 0.11 -3.87
C VAL A 151 8.30 0.19 -5.04
N THR A 152 7.98 -0.95 -5.65
CA THR A 152 7.17 -0.98 -6.86
C THR A 152 5.94 -1.85 -6.69
N THR A 153 4.79 -1.33 -7.11
CA THR A 153 3.57 -2.11 -7.23
C THR A 153 3.07 -2.02 -8.66
N ASP A 154 2.91 -3.16 -9.33
CA ASP A 154 2.18 -3.29 -10.59
C ASP A 154 0.92 -4.12 -10.36
N THR A 155 -0.20 -3.66 -10.88
CA THR A 155 -1.49 -4.32 -10.68
C THR A 155 -2.32 -4.20 -11.95
N GLY A 156 -2.71 -5.33 -12.52
CA GLY A 156 -3.38 -5.40 -13.81
C GLY A 156 -4.63 -6.25 -13.79
N ALA A 157 -5.75 -5.69 -14.22
CA ALA A 157 -6.95 -6.49 -14.48
C ALA A 157 -7.78 -6.02 -15.66
N SER A 158 -8.68 -6.86 -16.17
CA SER A 158 -9.61 -6.37 -17.20
C SER A 158 -10.72 -5.50 -16.62
N SER A 159 -11.23 -5.74 -15.41
CA SER A 159 -12.29 -4.93 -14.82
C SER A 159 -11.83 -3.94 -13.75
N THR A 160 -11.31 -4.41 -12.62
CA THR A 160 -10.90 -3.55 -11.49
C THR A 160 -9.47 -3.86 -11.11
N ALA A 161 -8.65 -2.82 -11.03
CA ALA A 161 -7.29 -2.92 -10.56
C ALA A 161 -7.04 -1.81 -9.54
N ASP A 162 -6.98 -2.18 -8.27
CA ASP A 162 -6.90 -1.22 -7.16
C ASP A 162 -5.61 -1.43 -6.36
N VAL A 163 -4.94 -0.32 -6.03
CA VAL A 163 -3.76 -0.29 -5.17
C VAL A 163 -4.02 0.68 -4.03
N THR A 164 -4.17 0.19 -2.81
CA THR A 164 -4.51 1.03 -1.66
C THR A 164 -3.30 1.79 -1.11
N THR A 165 -2.10 1.21 -1.09
CA THR A 165 -0.91 1.90 -0.57
C THR A 165 0.37 1.36 -1.18
N THR A 166 1.26 2.27 -1.57
CA THR A 166 2.66 1.95 -1.84
C THR A 166 3.53 3.01 -1.21
N SER A 167 4.41 2.62 -0.29
CA SER A 167 5.14 3.57 0.55
C SER A 167 6.58 3.17 0.80
N ALA A 168 7.44 4.17 0.93
CA ALA A 168 8.75 4.01 1.54
C ALA A 168 8.91 5.07 2.63
N SER A 169 9.09 4.65 3.88
CA SER A 169 9.14 5.55 5.05
C SER A 169 10.28 5.20 5.98
N GLY A 170 10.97 6.21 6.54
CA GLY A 170 12.13 5.98 7.41
C GLY A 170 13.38 5.51 6.69
N ALA A 171 13.31 5.38 5.36
CA ALA A 171 14.41 4.94 4.53
C ALA A 171 15.38 6.08 4.18
N SER A 172 16.68 5.83 4.27
CA SER A 172 17.69 6.88 4.09
C SER A 172 17.93 7.18 2.60
N ASN A 173 17.89 6.16 1.75
CA ASN A 173 17.98 6.27 0.29
C ASN A 173 16.95 5.34 -0.38
N VAL A 174 15.85 5.91 -0.89
CA VAL A 174 14.91 5.18 -1.74
C VAL A 174 15.07 5.69 -3.15
N ALA A 175 15.46 4.82 -4.09
CA ALA A 175 15.74 5.29 -5.46
C ALA A 175 14.45 5.65 -6.21
N ASP A 176 13.39 4.86 -6.04
CA ASP A 176 12.07 5.13 -6.64
C ASP A 176 10.93 4.47 -5.85
N VAL A 177 9.76 5.10 -5.84
CA VAL A 177 8.51 4.49 -5.37
C VAL A 177 7.50 4.61 -6.50
N THR A 178 7.14 3.47 -7.09
CA THR A 178 6.29 3.41 -8.29
C THR A 178 5.01 2.64 -8.02
N THR A 179 3.87 3.20 -8.42
CA THR A 179 2.60 2.49 -8.49
C THR A 179 2.05 2.51 -9.90
N VAL A 180 1.72 1.33 -10.41
CA VAL A 180 1.06 1.13 -11.69
C VAL A 180 -0.21 0.33 -11.42
N SER A 181 -1.34 0.86 -11.86
CA SER A 181 -2.61 0.13 -11.86
C SER A 181 -3.27 0.26 -13.22
N SER A 182 -3.64 -0.87 -13.79
CA SER A 182 -4.10 -0.98 -15.17
C SER A 182 -5.41 -1.75 -15.22
N ALA A 183 -6.54 -1.06 -15.47
CA ALA A 183 -7.81 -1.71 -15.72
C ALA A 183 -8.71 -0.98 -16.72
N SER A 184 -9.62 -1.73 -17.35
CA SER A 184 -10.50 -1.18 -18.40
C SER A 184 -11.80 -0.56 -17.88
N ALA A 185 -12.18 -0.80 -16.61
CA ALA A 185 -13.44 -0.27 -16.05
C ALA A 185 -13.28 0.61 -14.80
N ALA A 186 -12.38 0.29 -13.85
CA ALA A 186 -12.06 1.14 -12.71
C ALA A 186 -10.61 0.94 -12.26
N VAL A 187 -9.91 2.05 -12.03
CA VAL A 187 -8.55 2.07 -11.45
C VAL A 187 -8.58 3.00 -10.24
N ASP A 188 -8.28 2.47 -9.05
CA ASP A 188 -8.00 3.27 -7.84
C ASP A 188 -6.57 2.98 -7.36
N ALA A 189 -5.61 3.70 -7.94
CA ALA A 189 -4.21 3.62 -7.55
C ALA A 189 -3.88 4.77 -6.58
N SER A 190 -3.48 4.44 -5.37
CA SER A 190 -2.93 5.43 -4.44
C SER A 190 -1.56 5.90 -4.94
N ALA A 191 -1.31 7.21 -4.82
CA ALA A 191 -0.03 7.80 -5.18
C ALA A 191 1.10 7.22 -4.29
N PRO A 192 2.30 7.00 -4.85
CA PRO A 192 3.44 6.52 -4.08
C PRO A 192 3.82 7.54 -3.00
N VAL A 193 4.02 7.07 -1.76
CA VAL A 193 4.38 7.92 -0.62
C VAL A 193 5.87 7.74 -0.29
N VAL A 194 6.67 8.79 -0.47
CA VAL A 194 8.09 8.81 -0.04
C VAL A 194 8.22 9.69 1.21
N GLY A 195 8.63 9.11 2.34
CA GLY A 195 8.91 9.83 3.57
C GLY A 195 10.31 10.45 3.56
N ASN A 196 10.40 11.79 3.57
CA ASN A 196 11.57 12.62 3.86
C ASN A 196 12.97 12.08 3.50
N ALA A 197 13.31 11.99 2.21
CA ALA A 197 14.70 11.95 1.75
C ALA A 197 15.16 13.34 1.28
N ALA A 198 16.38 13.74 1.67
CA ALA A 198 16.99 14.99 1.23
C ALA A 198 17.40 14.90 -0.27
N PRO A 199 17.24 15.96 -1.08
CA PRO A 199 17.47 15.86 -2.52
C PRO A 199 18.98 15.82 -2.85
N THR A 200 19.40 14.84 -3.65
CA THR A 200 20.65 14.90 -4.43
C THR A 200 20.41 14.55 -5.92
N ASP A 201 21.28 15.09 -6.77
CA ASP A 201 21.14 15.46 -8.19
C ASP A 201 20.88 14.34 -9.25
N ALA A 202 19.93 14.63 -10.16
CA ALA A 202 19.86 14.32 -11.63
C ALA A 202 19.71 12.86 -12.15
N PRO A 203 19.33 12.63 -13.45
CA PRO A 203 18.67 13.47 -14.46
C PRO A 203 17.29 12.92 -14.95
N THR A 204 16.58 13.78 -15.68
CA THR A 204 15.23 13.62 -16.27
C THR A 204 15.07 12.46 -17.27
N PRO A 205 13.89 11.81 -17.31
CA PRO A 205 13.25 11.47 -18.57
C PRO A 205 11.87 12.11 -18.72
N THR A 206 11.58 12.51 -19.95
CA THR A 206 10.33 13.13 -20.39
C THR A 206 9.34 12.04 -20.77
N VAL A 207 8.20 11.95 -20.06
CA VAL A 207 6.96 11.42 -20.65
C VAL A 207 5.79 12.30 -20.19
N ALA A 208 5.06 12.83 -21.16
CA ALA A 208 3.93 13.71 -20.95
C ALA A 208 2.72 12.93 -20.43
N SER A 209 2.20 13.33 -19.27
CA SER A 209 0.77 13.18 -18.99
C SER A 209 0.32 14.32 -18.08
N SER A 210 -0.54 15.17 -18.62
CA SER A 210 -1.17 16.26 -17.90
C SER A 210 -2.23 15.68 -16.97
N THR A 211 -1.93 15.57 -15.68
CA THR A 211 -2.94 15.31 -14.65
C THR A 211 -2.58 16.11 -13.40
N SER A 212 -3.57 16.82 -12.88
CA SER A 212 -3.45 17.74 -11.76
C SER A 212 -2.93 17.03 -10.51
N VAL A 213 -1.77 17.49 -10.03
CA VAL A 213 -1.12 17.10 -8.77
C VAL A 213 -2.13 17.22 -7.62
N ALA A 214 -2.60 16.09 -7.10
CA ALA A 214 -3.20 16.02 -5.77
C ALA A 214 -2.05 15.80 -4.77
N THR A 215 -1.69 16.87 -4.06
CA THR A 215 -0.73 16.82 -2.96
C THR A 215 -1.16 15.76 -1.94
N VAL A 216 -0.26 14.84 -1.60
CA VAL A 216 -0.37 13.86 -0.51
C VAL A 216 -0.90 14.59 0.74
N ARG A 217 -2.15 14.30 1.11
CA ARG A 217 -2.70 14.79 2.37
C ARG A 217 -2.16 13.87 3.46
N THR A 218 -1.13 14.32 4.17
CA THR A 218 -1.00 13.99 5.59
C THR A 218 -2.40 14.01 6.19
N GLY A 219 -2.79 12.95 6.90
CA GLY A 219 -4.08 12.90 7.59
C GLY A 219 -4.34 14.24 8.27
N PRO A 220 -5.57 14.78 8.19
CA PRO A 220 -5.82 16.18 8.47
C PRO A 220 -5.17 16.55 9.80
N THR A 221 -4.30 17.56 9.79
CA THR A 221 -3.61 17.97 11.01
C THR A 221 -4.69 18.34 12.03
N PRO A 222 -4.67 17.75 13.24
CA PRO A 222 -5.61 18.12 14.29
C PRO A 222 -5.59 19.63 14.45
N ILE A 223 -6.76 20.25 14.60
CA ILE A 223 -6.79 21.67 14.95
C ILE A 223 -6.00 21.87 16.25
N GLY A 224 -5.31 23.02 16.40
CA GLY A 224 -4.48 23.27 17.57
C GLY A 224 -5.24 23.01 18.88
N GLY A 225 -4.70 22.14 19.73
CA GLY A 225 -5.31 21.72 21.00
C GLY A 225 -6.17 20.45 20.94
N GLN A 226 -6.39 19.87 19.74
CA GLN A 226 -7.06 18.58 19.61
C GLN A 226 -6.08 17.43 19.82
N VAL A 227 -6.32 16.65 20.87
CA VAL A 227 -5.46 15.52 21.28
C VAL A 227 -5.90 14.18 20.67
N THR A 228 -7.16 14.08 20.23
CA THR A 228 -7.74 12.87 19.65
C THR A 228 -8.63 13.22 18.48
N VAL A 229 -8.52 12.50 17.36
CA VAL A 229 -9.41 12.66 16.20
C VAL A 229 -10.81 12.10 16.47
N VAL A 230 -11.82 12.65 15.78
CA VAL A 230 -13.20 12.18 15.89
C VAL A 230 -13.44 10.98 14.97
N PRO A 231 -14.06 9.88 15.44
CA PRO A 231 -14.37 8.73 14.59
C PRO A 231 -15.27 9.07 13.39
N GLY A 232 -15.22 8.25 12.35
CA GLY A 232 -16.06 8.35 11.17
C GLY A 232 -17.55 8.31 11.54
N TYR A 233 -18.35 9.12 10.86
CA TYR A 233 -19.80 9.29 11.11
C TYR A 233 -20.18 9.79 12.51
N ALA A 234 -19.22 10.07 13.41
CA ALA A 234 -19.52 10.68 14.70
C ALA A 234 -19.74 12.20 14.57
N ASN A 235 -20.41 12.77 15.56
CA ASN A 235 -20.54 14.22 15.66
C ASN A 235 -19.14 14.81 15.94
N CYS A 236 -18.82 15.90 15.26
CA CYS A 236 -17.50 16.54 15.32
C CYS A 236 -17.60 18.02 15.74
N GLY A 237 -18.76 18.41 16.27
CA GLY A 237 -18.98 19.74 16.83
C GLY A 237 -20.46 20.13 16.77
N GLY A 238 -20.72 21.39 17.13
CA GLY A 238 -22.06 21.97 17.20
C GLY A 238 -22.55 22.29 18.61
N VAL A 239 -23.84 22.65 18.69
CA VAL A 239 -24.50 23.00 19.95
C VAL A 239 -24.62 21.77 20.85
N GLY A 240 -24.12 21.89 22.08
CA GLY A 240 -24.18 20.81 23.09
C GLY A 240 -23.19 19.67 22.87
N PHE A 241 -22.23 19.81 21.96
CA PHE A 241 -21.16 18.85 21.75
C PHE A 241 -20.13 18.91 22.89
N ASP A 242 -19.73 17.74 23.41
CA ASP A 242 -18.72 17.64 24.47
C ASP A 242 -17.30 17.66 23.89
N TYR A 243 -16.70 18.85 23.87
CA TYR A 243 -15.34 19.04 23.38
C TYR A 243 -14.27 18.54 24.35
N THR A 244 -14.59 18.29 25.62
CA THR A 244 -13.57 17.99 26.66
C THR A 244 -12.84 16.67 26.40
N VAL A 245 -13.50 15.73 25.70
CA VAL A 245 -12.94 14.43 25.29
C VAL A 245 -11.84 14.58 24.23
N TYR A 246 -11.93 15.62 23.40
CA TYR A 246 -11.06 15.81 22.24
C TYR A 246 -10.10 16.99 22.39
N MET A 247 -10.44 17.97 23.23
CA MET A 247 -9.67 19.20 23.49
C MET A 247 -9.70 19.54 25.00
N PRO A 248 -8.99 18.78 25.86
CA PRO A 248 -9.09 18.93 27.32
C PRO A 248 -8.47 20.24 27.85
N GLU A 249 -7.55 20.87 27.11
CA GLU A 249 -6.80 22.05 27.55
C GLU A 249 -7.34 23.38 27.00
N GLU A 250 -8.30 23.34 26.06
CA GLU A 250 -8.78 24.53 25.34
C GLU A 250 -10.16 24.98 25.83
N THR A 251 -10.24 26.19 26.39
CA THR A 251 -11.51 26.78 26.88
C THR A 251 -12.25 27.62 25.84
N SER A 252 -11.77 27.73 24.61
CA SER A 252 -12.38 28.58 23.56
C SER A 252 -13.06 27.80 22.44
N THR A 253 -13.65 26.65 22.74
CA THR A 253 -14.53 25.95 21.78
C THR A 253 -15.89 26.66 21.70
N SER A 254 -16.40 26.86 20.49
CA SER A 254 -17.69 27.50 20.21
C SER A 254 -18.66 26.52 19.55
N GLU A 255 -19.92 26.92 19.38
CA GLU A 255 -20.90 26.16 18.60
C GLU A 255 -20.51 25.99 17.13
N PHE A 256 -19.56 26.78 16.63
CA PHE A 256 -19.02 26.70 15.26
C PHE A 256 -17.72 25.90 15.16
N THR A 257 -17.18 25.40 16.28
CA THR A 257 -15.94 24.63 16.28
C THR A 257 -16.17 23.29 15.60
N ARG A 258 -15.29 22.96 14.63
CA ARG A 258 -15.30 21.70 13.89
C ARG A 258 -14.02 20.96 14.19
N LEU A 259 -14.14 19.82 14.87
CA LEU A 259 -13.02 18.95 15.16
C LEU A 259 -12.56 18.21 13.91
N THR A 260 -11.29 17.85 13.92
CA THR A 260 -10.68 17.00 12.90
C THR A 260 -11.17 15.57 13.07
N CYS A 261 -11.69 14.98 11.99
CA CYS A 261 -12.12 13.59 11.93
C CYS A 261 -10.93 12.67 11.62
N GLU A 262 -11.12 11.36 11.80
CA GLU A 262 -10.17 10.35 11.36
C GLU A 262 -9.96 10.36 9.83
N ALA A 263 -8.92 9.68 9.38
CA ALA A 263 -8.54 9.62 7.98
C ALA A 263 -9.72 9.14 7.11
N GLY A 264 -9.92 9.81 5.96
CA GLY A 264 -11.06 9.53 5.08
C GLY A 264 -12.37 10.20 5.49
N TYR A 265 -12.38 11.03 6.54
CA TYR A 265 -13.57 11.76 6.97
C TYR A 265 -13.29 13.26 7.16
N ARG A 266 -14.33 14.07 7.00
CA ARG A 266 -14.31 15.51 7.30
C ARG A 266 -15.57 15.95 8.00
N CYS A 267 -15.41 16.90 8.91
CA CYS A 267 -16.50 17.51 9.65
C CYS A 267 -17.33 18.42 8.75
N GLN A 268 -18.57 18.01 8.46
CA GLN A 268 -19.49 18.68 7.55
C GLN A 268 -20.78 19.11 8.25
N ASP A 269 -21.43 20.13 7.71
CA ASP A 269 -22.76 20.56 8.12
C ASP A 269 -23.79 19.48 7.78
N VAL A 270 -24.63 19.13 8.75
CA VAL A 270 -25.80 18.32 8.50
C VAL A 270 -26.97 19.26 8.28
N GLU A 271 -27.58 19.19 7.09
CA GLU A 271 -28.66 20.09 6.67
C GLU A 271 -29.75 20.18 7.75
N SER A 272 -30.11 21.41 8.13
CA SER A 272 -31.15 21.71 9.13
C SER A 272 -30.85 21.21 10.55
N SER A 273 -29.58 21.12 10.94
CA SER A 273 -29.19 20.77 12.30
C SER A 273 -28.15 21.73 12.87
N ASP A 274 -28.09 21.81 14.20
CA ASP A 274 -27.11 22.61 14.95
C ASP A 274 -25.84 21.81 15.27
N PHE A 275 -25.61 20.67 14.61
CA PHE A 275 -24.44 19.83 14.82
C PHE A 275 -23.69 19.54 13.51
N PHE A 276 -22.40 19.27 13.66
CA PHE A 276 -21.54 18.85 12.56
C PHE A 276 -21.25 17.35 12.70
N GLN A 277 -21.14 16.67 11.56
CA GLN A 277 -20.87 15.23 11.52
C GLN A 277 -19.70 14.93 10.60
N CYS A 278 -18.84 14.00 11.02
CA CYS A 278 -17.81 13.42 10.17
C CYS A 278 -18.48 12.65 9.03
N LYS A 279 -18.23 13.05 7.79
CA LYS A 279 -18.68 12.34 6.59
C LYS A 279 -17.49 11.97 5.73
N GLU A 280 -17.65 10.94 4.91
CA GLU A 280 -16.63 10.48 3.97
C GLU A 280 -16.02 11.64 3.18
N TRP A 281 -14.70 11.61 3.04
CA TRP A 281 -13.91 12.64 2.39
C TRP A 281 -12.68 12.08 1.65
N PRO A 282 -12.49 12.44 0.36
CA PRO A 282 -13.39 13.24 -0.47
C PRO A 282 -14.75 12.53 -0.66
N SER A 283 -15.84 13.30 -0.70
CA SER A 283 -17.16 12.73 -1.02
C SER A 283 -17.07 12.01 -2.38
N ARG A 284 -17.75 10.87 -2.52
CA ARG A 284 -17.95 10.19 -3.81
C ARG A 284 -18.85 10.99 -4.76
N ASP A 285 -19.57 11.97 -4.23
CA ASP A 285 -20.41 12.84 -5.03
C ASP A 285 -19.57 13.90 -5.75
N PRO A 286 -19.67 14.00 -7.08
CA PRO A 286 -18.91 14.97 -7.85
C PRO A 286 -19.40 16.40 -7.63
N VAL A 287 -18.50 17.38 -7.77
CA VAL A 287 -18.85 18.80 -7.68
C VAL A 287 -19.82 19.17 -8.80
N ALA A 288 -20.99 19.69 -8.45
CA ALA A 288 -21.99 20.14 -9.41
C ALA A 288 -21.45 21.22 -10.37
N PHE A 289 -22.12 21.41 -11.50
CA PHE A 289 -21.80 22.49 -12.43
C PHE A 289 -21.72 23.84 -11.69
N TYR A 290 -20.66 24.59 -11.99
CA TYR A 290 -20.33 25.88 -11.37
C TYR A 290 -19.95 25.80 -9.87
N GLY A 291 -19.81 24.61 -9.30
CA GLY A 291 -19.26 24.43 -7.96
C GLY A 291 -17.76 24.70 -7.90
N GLN A 292 -17.27 25.12 -6.74
CA GLN A 292 -15.83 25.25 -6.51
C GLN A 292 -15.20 23.86 -6.45
N CYS A 293 -14.06 23.69 -7.13
CA CYS A 293 -13.32 22.42 -7.24
C CYS A 293 -11.81 22.58 -6.96
N GLY A 294 -11.38 23.76 -6.51
CA GLY A 294 -9.98 24.04 -6.22
C GLY A 294 -9.76 25.46 -5.69
N GLY A 295 -8.51 25.75 -5.32
CA GLY A 295 -8.06 27.01 -4.72
C GLY A 295 -7.13 26.79 -3.52
N GLY A 296 -6.35 27.79 -3.15
CA GLY A 296 -5.27 27.67 -2.14
C GLY A 296 -5.68 27.20 -0.75
N ASN A 297 -6.94 27.36 -0.35
CA ASN A 297 -7.50 26.80 0.90
C ASN A 297 -8.72 25.92 0.61
N TYR A 298 -8.86 25.46 -0.62
CA TYR A 298 -9.97 24.62 -1.01
C TYR A 298 -9.63 23.17 -0.67
N ASP A 299 -10.22 22.69 0.41
CA ASP A 299 -10.05 21.30 0.79
C ASP A 299 -11.04 20.36 0.10
N GLY A 300 -12.07 20.90 -0.59
CA GLY A 300 -13.22 20.18 -1.13
C GLY A 300 -12.94 19.17 -2.24
N GLN A 301 -14.00 18.61 -2.82
CA GLN A 301 -13.87 17.67 -3.95
C GLN A 301 -13.25 18.37 -5.16
N THR A 302 -12.25 17.75 -5.76
CA THR A 302 -11.55 18.32 -6.93
C THR A 302 -12.11 17.81 -8.26
N PHE A 303 -12.94 16.77 -8.25
CA PHE A 303 -13.54 16.17 -9.43
C PHE A 303 -14.96 16.71 -9.67
N CYS A 304 -15.24 17.04 -10.93
CA CYS A 304 -16.48 17.67 -11.36
C CYS A 304 -17.52 16.65 -11.84
N ALA A 305 -18.80 17.07 -11.86
CA ALA A 305 -19.88 16.28 -12.45
C ALA A 305 -19.58 15.96 -13.93
N PRO A 306 -20.02 14.80 -14.45
CA PRO A 306 -19.83 14.44 -15.85
C PRO A 306 -20.26 15.58 -16.81
N GLY A 307 -19.36 15.95 -17.73
CA GLY A 307 -19.56 17.08 -18.66
C GLY A 307 -19.05 18.44 -18.15
N ALA A 308 -18.42 18.49 -16.99
CA ALA A 308 -17.68 19.65 -16.49
C ALA A 308 -16.21 19.32 -16.19
N VAL A 309 -15.35 20.32 -16.31
CA VAL A 309 -13.92 20.24 -15.97
C VAL A 309 -13.58 21.34 -14.96
N CYS A 310 -12.73 21.01 -14.00
CA CYS A 310 -12.26 21.97 -13.00
C CYS A 310 -11.32 22.98 -13.66
N LYS A 311 -11.77 24.23 -13.81
CA LYS A 311 -10.97 25.31 -14.39
C LYS A 311 -10.43 26.23 -13.31
N TYR A 312 -9.14 26.48 -13.36
CA TYR A 312 -8.47 27.48 -12.54
C TYR A 312 -8.97 28.88 -12.89
N ILE A 313 -9.41 29.66 -11.88
CA ILE A 313 -9.87 31.04 -12.04
C ILE A 313 -8.92 32.00 -11.31
N SER A 314 -8.51 31.67 -10.10
CA SER A 314 -7.56 32.45 -9.30
C SER A 314 -6.81 31.55 -8.31
N ALA A 315 -5.79 32.11 -7.65
CA ALA A 315 -4.98 31.39 -6.67
C ALA A 315 -5.83 30.78 -5.54
N SER A 316 -6.97 31.38 -5.21
CA SER A 316 -7.89 30.92 -4.16
C SER A 316 -9.15 30.24 -4.71
N PHE A 317 -9.32 30.10 -6.03
CA PHE A 317 -10.59 29.67 -6.60
C PHE A 317 -10.43 28.93 -7.94
N SER A 318 -10.97 27.72 -8.02
CA SER A 318 -11.20 26.97 -9.26
C SER A 318 -12.64 26.48 -9.30
N GLN A 319 -13.24 26.41 -10.49
CA GLN A 319 -14.67 26.13 -10.66
C GLN A 319 -14.92 25.09 -11.75
N CYS A 320 -15.89 24.20 -11.52
CA CYS A 320 -16.36 23.24 -12.52
C CYS A 320 -17.15 23.96 -13.62
N LEU A 321 -16.59 24.00 -14.83
CA LEU A 321 -17.21 24.64 -15.99
C LEU A 321 -17.53 23.62 -17.09
N PRO A 322 -18.64 23.79 -17.84
CA PRO A 322 -19.00 22.89 -18.92
C PRO A 322 -17.89 22.75 -19.98
N THR A 323 -17.72 21.54 -20.49
CA THR A 323 -16.93 21.25 -21.70
C THR A 323 -17.87 21.25 -22.90
N TYR A 324 -17.80 22.27 -23.75
CA TYR A 324 -18.54 22.35 -25.02
C TYR A 324 -17.75 21.74 -26.16
#